data_AF-A0A350HAF7-F1
#
_entry.id   AF-A0A350HAF7-F1
#
_cell.length_a   1.000
_cell.length_b   1.000
_cell.length_c   1.000
_cell.angle_alpha   90.00
_cell.angle_beta   90.00
_cell.angle_gamma   90.00
#
_symmetry.space_group_name_H-M   'P 1'
#
loop_
_entity.id
_entity.type
_entity.pdbx_description
1 polymer ?
#
loop_
_entity_poly.entity_id
_entity_poly.type
_entity_poly.pdbx_seq_one_letter_code
_entity_poly.pdbx_strand_id
1 'polypeptide(L)'
;MEKQDKINLGTYIAFSYVAIGDTLNAQKQFENILTLNADYSLNEEFVSPKITHIFLKAKERISFLIKESPQYYVINPSISVSRFPRQNLIFKSAFVPGWGQFDREEKTKGIVMGSVFASSLIGAITTYIGTINAKDRYYNATVEEDALKYYDEYNLWSKINRFAFDVTLSVYLFNLFDIIW
;
A
#
# COMPACT_ATOMS: atom_id res chain seq x y z
N MET A 1 5.58 27.34 -10.84
CA MET A 1 4.18 27.29 -11.30
C MET A 1 3.37 28.19 -10.40
N GLU A 2 2.77 29.23 -10.98
CA GLU A 2 2.07 30.27 -10.24
C GLU A 2 0.77 29.75 -9.62
N LYS A 3 0.22 30.50 -8.66
CA LYS A 3 -1.06 30.15 -8.00
C LYS A 3 -2.18 30.01 -9.03
N GLN A 4 -2.23 30.90 -10.02
CA GLN A 4 -3.23 30.90 -11.06
C GLN A 4 -3.11 29.67 -11.98
N ASP A 5 -1.89 29.26 -12.33
CA ASP A 5 -1.64 28.06 -13.15
C ASP A 5 -2.20 26.80 -12.48
N LYS A 6 -2.02 26.69 -11.14
CA LYS A 6 -2.55 25.57 -10.35
C LYS A 6 -4.06 25.51 -10.39
N ILE A 7 -4.71 26.66 -10.28
CA ILE A 7 -6.17 26.78 -10.36
C ILE A 7 -6.67 26.38 -11.75
N ASN A 8 -6.05 26.91 -12.81
CA ASN A 8 -6.42 26.62 -14.19
C ASN A 8 -6.25 25.12 -14.49
N LEU A 9 -5.10 24.54 -14.13
CA LEU A 9 -4.84 23.11 -14.30
C LEU A 9 -5.85 22.25 -13.52
N GLY A 10 -6.09 22.59 -12.25
CA GLY A 10 -7.09 21.89 -11.43
C GLY A 10 -8.48 21.95 -12.06
N THR A 11 -8.83 23.08 -12.66
CA THR A 11 -10.13 23.29 -13.32
C THR A 11 -10.27 22.34 -14.52
N TYR A 12 -9.26 22.27 -15.38
CA TYR A 12 -9.26 21.35 -16.52
C TYR A 12 -9.31 19.87 -16.10
N ILE A 13 -8.60 19.51 -15.03
CA ILE A 13 -8.64 18.14 -14.48
C ILE A 13 -10.04 17.83 -13.93
N ALA A 14 -10.65 18.76 -13.17
CA ALA A 14 -11.98 18.59 -12.64
C ALA A 14 -13.01 18.40 -13.76
N PHE A 15 -12.94 19.20 -14.82
CA PHE A 15 -13.82 19.07 -15.99
C PHE A 15 -13.62 17.72 -16.70
N SER A 16 -12.38 17.27 -16.82
CA SER A 16 -12.05 15.97 -17.40
C SER A 16 -12.68 14.83 -16.60
N TYR A 17 -12.60 14.89 -15.26
CA TYR A 17 -13.26 13.92 -14.38
C TYR A 17 -14.79 13.93 -14.55
N VAL A 18 -15.41 15.11 -14.68
CA VAL A 18 -16.86 15.20 -14.93
C VAL A 18 -17.23 14.56 -16.28
N ALA A 19 -16.41 14.77 -17.31
CA ALA A 19 -16.61 14.23 -18.64
C ALA A 19 -16.58 12.70 -18.67
N ILE A 20 -15.66 12.08 -17.91
CA ILE A 20 -15.58 10.62 -17.77
C ILE A 20 -16.56 10.03 -16.73
N GLY A 21 -17.40 10.86 -16.11
CA GLY A 21 -18.40 10.43 -15.14
C GLY A 21 -17.89 10.25 -13.70
N ASP A 22 -16.62 10.56 -13.42
CA ASP A 22 -16.01 10.45 -12.10
C ASP A 22 -16.29 11.71 -11.26
N THR A 23 -17.50 11.78 -10.71
CA THR A 23 -17.94 12.95 -9.96
C THR A 23 -17.21 13.10 -8.62
N LEU A 24 -16.69 12.01 -8.04
CA LEU A 24 -15.99 12.03 -6.77
C LEU A 24 -14.62 12.69 -6.88
N ASN A 25 -13.83 12.30 -7.88
CA ASN A 25 -12.53 12.90 -8.10
C ASN A 25 -12.65 14.33 -8.67
N ALA A 26 -13.69 14.62 -9.47
CA ALA A 26 -14.03 15.98 -9.85
C ALA A 26 -14.29 16.87 -8.62
N GLN A 27 -15.11 16.41 -7.67
CA GLN A 27 -15.40 17.15 -6.45
C GLN A 27 -14.14 17.41 -5.63
N LYS A 28 -13.28 16.40 -5.43
CA LYS A 28 -12.00 16.56 -4.72
C LYS A 28 -11.09 17.60 -5.37
N GLN A 29 -11.06 17.68 -6.71
CA GLN A 29 -10.27 18.71 -7.39
C GLN A 29 -10.84 20.11 -7.19
N PHE A 30 -12.17 20.26 -7.19
CA PHE A 30 -12.80 21.54 -6.81
C PHE A 30 -12.52 21.92 -5.35
N GLU A 31 -12.54 20.96 -4.41
CA GLU A 31 -12.12 21.18 -3.02
C GLU A 31 -10.67 21.69 -2.96
N ASN A 32 -9.75 21.10 -3.73
CA ASN A 32 -8.36 21.56 -3.84
C ASN A 32 -8.25 22.99 -4.40
N ILE A 33 -9.06 23.34 -5.41
CA ILE A 33 -9.09 24.71 -5.95
C ILE A 33 -9.56 25.70 -4.87
N LEU A 34 -10.60 25.35 -4.13
CA LEU A 34 -11.19 26.20 -3.07
C LEU A 34 -10.26 26.37 -1.86
N THR A 35 -9.38 25.39 -1.56
CA THR A 35 -8.34 25.58 -0.54
C THR A 35 -7.23 26.53 -0.99
N LEU A 36 -6.95 26.61 -2.30
CA LEU A 36 -6.00 27.58 -2.86
C LEU A 36 -6.62 28.97 -2.98
N ASN A 37 -7.89 29.06 -3.37
CA ASN A 37 -8.64 30.30 -3.52
C ASN A 37 -10.10 30.09 -3.09
N ALA A 38 -10.43 30.52 -1.87
CA ALA A 38 -11.76 30.36 -1.28
C ALA A 38 -12.86 31.13 -2.04
N ASP A 39 -12.48 32.23 -2.70
CA ASP A 39 -13.39 33.09 -3.47
C ASP A 39 -13.50 32.66 -4.94
N TYR A 40 -12.86 31.54 -5.31
CA TYR A 40 -12.97 31.01 -6.66
C TYR A 40 -14.44 30.72 -7.00
N SER A 41 -14.83 31.11 -8.21
CA SER A 41 -16.15 30.86 -8.78
C SER A 41 -16.00 30.37 -10.21
N LEU A 42 -16.89 29.46 -10.61
CA LEU A 42 -17.01 29.07 -12.00
C LEU A 42 -17.79 30.12 -12.76
N ASN A 43 -17.42 30.37 -14.01
CA ASN A 43 -18.24 31.17 -14.90
C ASN A 43 -19.42 30.32 -15.40
N GLU A 44 -20.58 30.48 -14.78
CA GLU A 44 -21.82 29.72 -15.04
C GLU A 44 -22.29 29.78 -16.49
N GLU A 45 -21.92 30.81 -17.25
CA GLU A 45 -22.25 30.95 -18.68
C GLU A 45 -21.49 29.92 -19.56
N PHE A 46 -20.32 29.45 -19.11
CA PHE A 46 -19.43 28.59 -19.89
C PHE A 46 -19.28 27.18 -19.30
N VAL A 47 -19.96 26.86 -18.20
CA VAL A 47 -19.91 25.53 -17.57
C VAL A 47 -21.28 24.85 -17.58
N SER A 48 -21.28 23.54 -17.80
CA SER A 48 -22.53 22.78 -17.78
C SER A 48 -23.15 22.74 -16.36
N PRO A 49 -24.49 22.63 -16.23
CA PRO A 49 -25.16 22.51 -14.93
C PRO A 49 -24.63 21.36 -14.06
N LYS A 50 -24.17 20.27 -14.69
CA LYS A 50 -23.55 19.12 -13.99
C LYS A 50 -22.25 19.51 -13.30
N ILE A 51 -21.40 20.30 -13.96
CA ILE A 51 -20.14 20.79 -13.39
C ILE A 51 -20.45 21.75 -12.23
N THR A 52 -21.39 22.68 -12.44
CA THR A 52 -21.83 23.63 -11.41
C THR A 52 -22.32 22.91 -10.16
N HIS A 53 -23.15 21.88 -10.31
CA HIS A 53 -23.65 21.07 -9.20
C HIS A 53 -22.53 20.42 -8.38
N ILE A 54 -21.53 19.83 -9.06
CA ILE A 54 -20.39 19.18 -8.39
C ILE A 54 -19.51 20.23 -7.67
N PHE A 55 -19.31 21.39 -8.28
CA PHE A 55 -18.59 22.49 -7.68
C PHE A 55 -19.29 23.06 -6.43
N LEU A 56 -20.61 23.23 -6.48
CA LEU A 56 -21.40 23.70 -5.33
C LEU A 56 -21.31 22.72 -4.15
N LYS A 57 -21.33 21.40 -4.41
CA LYS A 57 -21.09 20.38 -3.37
C LYS A 57 -19.71 20.49 -2.73
N ALA A 58 -18.67 20.75 -3.54
CA ALA A 58 -17.33 20.99 -3.02
C ALA A 58 -17.27 22.24 -2.12
N LYS A 59 -17.95 23.32 -2.53
CA LYS A 59 -18.05 24.57 -1.77
C LYS A 59 -18.78 24.39 -0.45
N GLU A 60 -19.91 23.68 -0.45
CA GLU A 60 -20.66 23.32 0.76
C GLU A 60 -19.77 22.56 1.74
N ARG A 61 -19.06 21.52 1.26
CA ARG A 61 -18.18 20.70 2.10
C ARG A 61 -17.02 21.50 2.70
N ILE A 62 -16.35 22.33 1.91
CA ILE A 62 -15.25 23.18 2.41
C ILE A 62 -15.78 24.19 3.43
N SER A 63 -16.95 24.78 3.19
CA SER A 63 -17.57 25.72 4.13
C SER A 63 -17.93 25.06 5.47
N PHE A 64 -18.41 23.81 5.43
CA PHE A 64 -18.69 23.01 6.61
C PHE A 64 -17.42 22.73 7.42
N LEU A 65 -16.34 22.28 6.74
CA LEU A 65 -15.04 22.02 7.38
C LEU A 65 -14.44 23.28 8.03
N ILE A 66 -14.59 24.44 7.40
CA ILE A 66 -14.11 25.72 7.95
C ILE A 66 -14.96 26.17 9.14
N LYS A 67 -16.29 25.98 9.09
CA LYS A 67 -17.22 26.46 10.12
C LYS A 67 -17.19 25.64 11.41
N GLU A 68 -16.90 24.34 11.34
CA GLU A 68 -16.80 23.46 12.51
C GLU A 68 -15.40 23.41 13.16
N SER A 69 -14.42 24.12 12.60
CA SER A 69 -13.07 24.18 13.16
C SER A 69 -12.96 25.27 14.25
N PRO A 70 -12.65 24.95 15.52
CA PRO A 70 -12.36 25.98 16.53
C PRO A 70 -11.15 26.82 16.09
N GLN A 71 -11.19 28.13 16.32
CA GLN A 71 -10.09 29.05 16.02
C GLN A 71 -8.85 28.70 16.86
N TYR A 72 -7.88 28.04 16.23
CA TYR A 72 -6.43 28.30 16.23
C TYR A 72 -5.69 27.00 15.93
N TYR A 73 -5.14 26.86 14.71
CA TYR A 73 -3.77 26.37 14.51
C TYR A 73 -3.24 27.01 13.23
N VAL A 74 -2.30 27.96 13.37
CA VAL A 74 -1.40 28.28 12.27
C VAL A 74 -0.62 27.00 11.99
N ILE A 75 -0.98 26.29 10.92
CA ILE A 75 -0.21 25.15 10.47
C ILE A 75 1.11 25.73 9.95
N ASN A 76 2.13 25.72 10.80
CA ASN A 76 3.51 25.78 10.32
C ASN A 76 3.63 24.70 9.25
N PRO A 77 4.06 25.02 8.01
CA PRO A 77 4.25 24.03 6.97
C PRO A 77 5.52 23.22 7.27
N SER A 78 5.49 22.48 8.37
CA SER A 78 6.46 21.44 8.73
C SER A 78 5.78 20.08 8.84
N ILE A 79 4.56 19.92 8.33
CA ILE A 79 4.15 18.60 7.87
C ILE A 79 4.94 18.39 6.59
N SER A 80 6.14 17.82 6.74
CA SER A 80 6.76 17.10 5.65
C SER A 80 5.74 16.02 5.27
N VAL A 81 4.92 16.29 4.26
CA VAL A 81 4.37 15.22 3.45
C VAL A 81 5.61 14.59 2.85
N SER A 82 6.21 13.65 3.57
CA SER A 82 7.30 12.84 3.07
C SER A 82 6.67 12.03 1.96
N ARG A 83 6.63 12.65 0.77
CA ARG A 83 6.59 11.93 -0.49
C ARG A 83 7.91 11.16 -0.52
N PHE A 84 8.02 10.10 0.28
CA PHE A 84 9.05 9.13 0.09
C PHE A 84 8.87 8.67 -1.36
N PRO A 85 9.89 8.87 -2.22
CA PRO A 85 9.77 8.42 -3.60
C PRO A 85 9.37 6.94 -3.53
N ARG A 86 8.33 6.53 -4.27
CA ARG A 86 7.77 5.15 -4.20
C ARG A 86 8.86 4.08 -4.26
N GLN A 87 9.94 4.37 -4.97
CA GLN A 87 11.17 3.60 -5.03
C GLN A 87 11.73 3.25 -3.63
N ASN A 88 11.83 4.21 -2.71
CA ASN A 88 12.35 4.01 -1.36
C ASN A 88 11.45 3.08 -0.52
N LEU A 89 10.13 3.13 -0.73
CA LEU A 89 9.18 2.24 -0.06
C LEU A 89 9.26 0.80 -0.60
N ILE A 90 9.49 0.65 -1.91
CA ILE A 90 9.73 -0.65 -2.55
C ILE A 90 11.04 -1.25 -2.03
N PHE A 91 12.13 -0.48 -1.95
CA PHE A 91 13.41 -0.96 -1.43
C PHE A 91 13.32 -1.44 0.02
N LYS A 92 12.68 -0.67 0.90
CA LYS A 92 12.51 -1.05 2.32
C LYS A 92 11.72 -2.35 2.46
N SER A 93 10.71 -2.52 1.63
CA SER A 93 9.83 -3.68 1.70
C SER A 93 10.34 -4.90 0.97
N ALA A 94 11.22 -4.71 -0.03
CA ALA A 94 12.01 -5.78 -0.62
C ALA A 94 13.02 -6.34 0.38
N PHE A 95 13.53 -5.51 1.30
CA PHE A 95 14.42 -5.95 2.36
C PHE A 95 13.67 -6.67 3.47
N VAL A 96 12.60 -6.06 3.99
CA VAL A 96 11.75 -6.66 5.03
C VAL A 96 10.28 -6.41 4.68
N PRO A 97 9.52 -7.47 4.37
CA PRO A 97 8.08 -7.37 4.20
C PRO A 97 7.40 -6.68 5.37
N GLY A 98 6.52 -5.71 5.07
CA GLY A 98 5.86 -4.86 6.06
C GLY A 98 6.59 -3.54 6.41
N TRP A 99 7.87 -3.36 6.08
CA TRP A 99 8.61 -2.13 6.43
C TRP A 99 8.06 -0.88 5.70
N GLY A 100 7.85 -0.94 4.38
CA GLY A 100 7.31 0.21 3.64
C GLY A 100 5.86 0.54 3.98
N GLN A 101 5.07 -0.42 4.50
CA GLN A 101 3.71 -0.18 4.99
C GLN A 101 3.75 0.58 6.33
N PHE A 102 4.73 0.30 7.18
CA PHE A 102 4.95 1.05 8.42
C PHE A 102 5.28 2.52 8.16
N ASP A 103 6.11 2.78 7.14
CA ASP A 103 6.49 4.14 6.72
C ASP A 103 5.34 4.90 6.01
N ARG A 104 4.29 4.20 5.56
CA ARG A 104 3.06 4.78 4.99
C ARG A 104 1.98 5.05 6.05
N GLU A 105 2.30 4.97 7.33
CA GLU A 105 1.36 5.03 8.46
C GLU A 105 0.31 3.89 8.48
N GLU A 106 0.42 2.90 7.59
CA GLU A 106 -0.41 1.69 7.54
C GLU A 106 0.12 0.63 8.54
N LYS A 107 0.27 1.04 9.81
CA LYS A 107 0.97 0.25 10.86
C LYS A 107 0.39 -1.15 11.06
N THR A 108 -0.93 -1.28 11.08
CA THR A 108 -1.60 -2.58 11.24
C THR A 108 -1.27 -3.52 10.10
N LYS A 109 -1.24 -3.00 8.86
CA LYS A 109 -0.90 -3.76 7.67
C LYS A 109 0.56 -4.21 7.71
N GLY A 110 1.46 -3.29 8.04
CA GLY A 110 2.89 -3.58 8.23
C GLY A 110 3.15 -4.67 9.29
N ILE A 111 2.45 -4.61 10.43
CA ILE A 111 2.55 -5.63 11.48
C ILE A 111 2.06 -6.98 10.98
N VAL A 112 0.84 -7.04 10.41
CA VAL A 112 0.28 -8.31 9.90
C VAL A 112 1.20 -8.93 8.85
N MET A 113 1.65 -8.12 7.89
CA MET A 113 2.48 -8.61 6.80
C MET A 113 3.85 -9.05 7.26
N GLY A 114 4.49 -8.28 8.15
CA GLY A 114 5.76 -8.63 8.77
C GLY A 114 5.66 -9.90 9.61
N SER A 115 4.60 -10.05 10.42
CA SER A 115 4.36 -11.25 11.22
C SER A 115 4.15 -12.49 10.36
N VAL A 116 3.30 -12.42 9.34
CA VAL A 116 3.05 -13.55 8.43
C VAL A 116 4.33 -13.99 7.73
N PHE A 117 5.11 -13.04 7.20
CA PHE A 117 6.38 -13.34 6.56
C PHE A 117 7.41 -13.92 7.54
N ALA A 118 7.56 -13.34 8.72
CA ALA A 118 8.49 -13.83 9.73
C ALA A 118 8.15 -15.26 10.15
N SER A 119 6.87 -15.55 10.41
CA SER A 119 6.40 -16.90 10.74
C SER A 119 6.64 -17.89 9.61
N SER A 120 6.35 -17.52 8.36
CA SER A 120 6.58 -18.42 7.22
C SER A 120 8.07 -18.70 7.01
N LEU A 121 8.91 -17.67 7.13
CA LEU A 121 10.37 -17.79 6.98
C LEU A 121 10.97 -18.69 8.06
N ILE A 122 10.56 -18.53 9.33
CA ILE A 122 10.98 -19.42 10.43
C ILE A 122 10.55 -20.86 10.14
N GLY A 123 9.34 -21.05 9.63
CA GLY A 123 8.85 -22.37 9.22
C GLY A 123 9.70 -22.98 8.10
N ALA A 124 10.03 -22.22 7.07
CA ALA A 124 10.89 -22.67 5.97
C ALA A 124 12.29 -23.05 6.46
N ILE A 125 12.92 -22.24 7.32
CA ILE A 125 14.24 -22.55 7.89
C ILE A 125 14.18 -23.81 8.76
N THR A 126 13.17 -23.95 9.61
CA THR A 126 13.02 -25.11 10.50
C THR A 126 12.84 -26.39 9.72
N THR A 127 11.99 -26.36 8.69
CA THR A 127 11.73 -27.52 7.82
C THR A 127 12.91 -27.86 6.93
N TYR A 128 13.71 -26.87 6.52
CA TYR A 128 14.98 -27.08 5.84
C TYR A 128 15.99 -27.82 6.73
N ILE A 129 16.17 -27.39 7.98
CA ILE A 129 17.03 -28.07 8.95
C ILE A 129 16.55 -29.52 9.18
N GLY A 130 15.24 -29.72 9.36
CA GLY A 130 14.64 -31.06 9.48
C GLY A 130 14.93 -31.94 8.26
N THR A 131 14.87 -31.37 7.06
CA THR A 131 15.19 -32.07 5.80
C THR A 131 16.65 -32.51 5.76
N ILE A 132 17.59 -31.64 6.16
CA ILE A 132 19.03 -31.98 6.23
C ILE A 132 19.26 -33.12 7.22
N ASN A 133 18.68 -33.03 8.42
CA ASN A 133 18.86 -34.02 9.47
C ASN A 133 18.25 -35.38 9.09
N ALA A 134 17.10 -35.40 8.42
CA ALA A 134 16.48 -36.62 7.91
C ALA A 134 17.30 -37.23 6.76
N LYS A 135 17.83 -36.38 5.87
CA LYS A 135 18.72 -36.80 4.77
C LYS A 135 20.00 -37.44 5.30
N ASP A 136 20.61 -36.84 6.32
CA ASP A 136 21.83 -37.35 6.95
C ASP A 136 21.58 -38.74 7.58
N ARG A 137 20.48 -38.90 8.32
CA ARG A 137 20.07 -40.22 8.86
C ARG A 137 19.88 -41.26 7.77
N TYR A 138 19.24 -40.90 6.65
CA TYR A 138 19.08 -41.79 5.50
C TYR A 138 20.44 -42.21 4.91
N TYR A 139 21.36 -41.28 4.72
CA TYR A 139 22.68 -41.58 4.15
C TYR A 139 23.61 -42.38 5.08
N ASN A 140 23.41 -42.25 6.38
CA ASN A 140 24.20 -42.96 7.38
C ASN A 140 23.58 -44.31 7.81
N ALA A 141 22.43 -44.70 7.24
CA ALA A 141 21.78 -45.97 7.53
C ALA A 141 22.59 -47.14 6.96
N THR A 142 22.89 -48.13 7.80
CA THR A 142 23.60 -49.36 7.40
C THR A 142 22.69 -50.57 7.27
N VAL A 143 21.45 -50.47 7.75
CA VAL A 143 20.42 -51.52 7.70
C VAL A 143 19.32 -51.09 6.71
N GLU A 144 18.87 -52.02 5.86
CA GLU A 144 17.89 -51.74 4.82
C GLU A 144 16.55 -51.23 5.36
N GLU A 145 16.05 -51.84 6.44
CA GLU A 145 14.80 -51.42 7.10
C GLU A 145 14.87 -49.97 7.60
N ASP A 146 15.98 -49.59 8.23
CA ASP A 146 16.22 -48.21 8.70
C ASP A 146 16.37 -47.23 7.53
N ALA A 147 17.04 -47.65 6.45
CA ALA A 147 17.19 -46.83 5.26
C ALA A 147 15.83 -46.49 4.63
N LEU A 148 14.93 -47.47 4.51
CA LEU A 148 13.57 -47.23 3.99
C LEU A 148 12.78 -46.28 4.89
N LYS A 149 12.83 -46.49 6.21
CA LYS A 149 12.16 -45.62 7.18
C LYS A 149 12.68 -44.18 7.13
N TYR A 150 14.01 -44.00 7.10
CA TYR A 150 14.60 -42.65 7.04
C TYR A 150 14.41 -41.99 5.68
N TYR A 151 14.32 -42.76 4.60
CA TYR A 151 13.93 -42.24 3.29
C TYR A 151 12.52 -41.64 3.32
N ASP A 152 11.55 -42.33 3.90
CA ASP A 152 10.17 -41.83 4.01
C ASP A 152 10.11 -40.56 4.87
N GLU A 153 10.85 -40.53 5.98
CA GLU A 153 10.98 -39.35 6.82
C GLU A 153 11.61 -38.18 6.05
N TYR A 154 12.72 -38.41 5.33
CA TYR A 154 13.36 -37.41 4.47
C TYR A 154 12.41 -36.90 3.40
N ASN A 155 11.69 -37.78 2.72
CA ASN A 155 10.72 -37.43 1.67
C ASN A 155 9.59 -36.56 2.22
N LEU A 156 9.08 -36.88 3.41
CA LEU A 156 8.08 -36.06 4.09
C LEU A 156 8.62 -34.65 4.41
N TRP A 157 9.77 -34.57 5.08
CA TRP A 157 10.40 -33.28 5.40
C TRP A 157 10.69 -32.45 4.15
N SER A 158 11.17 -33.08 3.07
CA SER A 158 11.44 -32.41 1.80
C SER A 158 10.18 -31.80 1.18
N LYS A 159 9.05 -32.53 1.21
CA LYS A 159 7.75 -32.02 0.74
C LYS A 159 7.26 -30.84 1.58
N ILE A 160 7.36 -30.95 2.91
CA ILE A 160 6.98 -29.88 3.84
C ILE A 160 7.87 -28.64 3.62
N ASN A 161 9.18 -28.83 3.48
CA ASN A 161 10.13 -27.75 3.22
C ASN A 161 9.81 -27.03 1.90
N ARG A 162 9.52 -27.77 0.84
CA ARG A 162 9.12 -27.17 -0.44
C ARG A 162 7.85 -26.34 -0.30
N PHE A 163 6.83 -26.88 0.36
CA PHE A 163 5.59 -26.15 0.63
C PHE A 163 5.83 -24.87 1.47
N ALA A 164 6.64 -24.96 2.54
CA ALA A 164 6.97 -23.82 3.39
C ALA A 164 7.74 -22.73 2.63
N PHE A 165 8.65 -23.13 1.74
CA PHE A 165 9.36 -22.23 0.84
C PHE A 165 8.40 -21.53 -0.13
N ASP A 166 7.52 -22.29 -0.79
CA ASP A 166 6.53 -21.77 -1.74
C ASP A 166 5.58 -20.75 -1.07
N VAL A 167 5.14 -21.04 0.17
CA VAL A 167 4.34 -20.10 0.97
C VAL A 167 5.13 -18.83 1.28
N THR A 168 6.37 -18.96 1.75
CA THR A 168 7.21 -17.80 2.09
C THR A 168 7.46 -16.91 0.86
N LEU A 169 7.74 -17.52 -0.29
CA LEU A 169 7.91 -16.81 -1.55
C LEU A 169 6.62 -16.11 -1.97
N SER A 170 5.47 -16.77 -1.83
CA SER A 170 4.17 -16.20 -2.17
C SER A 170 3.84 -14.98 -1.31
N VAL A 171 4.07 -15.06 0.01
CA VAL A 171 3.90 -13.93 0.93
C VAL A 171 4.83 -12.77 0.56
N TYR A 172 6.09 -13.07 0.23
CA TYR A 172 7.07 -12.07 -0.18
C TYR A 172 6.67 -11.36 -1.48
N LEU A 173 6.21 -12.09 -2.48
CA LEU A 173 5.75 -11.51 -3.75
C LEU A 173 4.46 -10.71 -3.56
N PHE A 174 3.53 -11.20 -2.74
CA PHE A 174 2.29 -10.48 -2.41
C PHE A 174 2.60 -9.15 -1.72
N ASN A 175 3.59 -9.11 -0.81
CA ASN A 175 4.07 -7.87 -0.20
C ASN A 175 4.55 -6.86 -1.25
N LEU A 176 5.38 -7.29 -2.19
CA LEU A 176 5.90 -6.41 -3.24
C LEU A 176 4.77 -5.86 -4.12
N PHE A 177 3.81 -6.70 -4.49
CA PHE A 177 2.66 -6.28 -5.29
C PHE A 177 1.81 -5.23 -4.56
N ASP A 178 1.50 -5.47 -3.29
CA ASP A 178 0.69 -4.60 -2.43
C ASP A 178 1.29 -3.20 -2.19
N ILE A 179 2.61 -3.06 -2.30
CA ILE A 179 3.28 -1.76 -2.16
C ILE A 179 3.30 -0.97 -3.46
N ILE A 180 3.27 -1.67 -4.60
CA ILE A 180 3.24 -1.07 -5.93
C ILE A 180 1.85 -0.53 -6.27
N TRP A 181 0.80 -1.26 -5.88
CA TRP A 181 -0.61 -0.96 -6.18
C TRP A 181 -1.37 -0.41 -4.97
#